data_AF-A0A563F2X9-F1
#
_entry.id   AF-A0A563F2X9-F1
#
_cell.length_a   1.000
_cell.length_b   1.000
_cell.length_c   1.000
_cell.angle_alpha   90.00
_cell.angle_beta   90.00
_cell.angle_gamma   90.00
#
_symmetry.space_group_name_H-M   'P 1'
#
loop_
_entity.id
_entity.type
_entity.pdbx_description
1 polymer ?
#
loop_
_entity_poly.entity_id
_entity_poly.type
_entity_poly.pdbx_seq_one_letter_code
_entity_poly.pdbx_strand_id
1 'polypeptide(L)'
;MNATLADRLVTEDRAEDVGLLDPDDRLTCHVHGRWIHQCVSSPLHINQITRHRWCRDCSTELGVVVDELSRDVAMMCRRCGGGGSAATSRLIAACRKSLRAVAVEAGRVSPLTACA
;
A
#
# COMPACT_ATOMS: atom_id res chain seq x y z
N MET A 1 8.96 16.75 12.74
CA MET A 1 9.85 15.62 13.06
C MET A 1 9.64 14.57 11.98
N ASN A 2 10.67 14.27 11.20
CA ASN A 2 10.63 13.25 10.14
C ASN A 2 10.72 11.88 10.81
N ALA A 3 9.60 11.16 10.92
CA ALA A 3 9.64 9.78 11.40
C ALA A 3 10.40 8.94 10.37
N THR A 4 11.49 8.29 10.79
CA THR A 4 12.17 7.33 9.93
C THR A 4 11.27 6.12 9.68
N LEU A 5 11.58 5.29 8.67
CA LEU A 5 10.86 4.03 8.45
C LEU A 5 10.75 3.17 9.73
N ALA A 6 11.81 3.15 10.54
CA ALA A 6 11.82 2.44 11.82
C ALA A 6 10.81 3.04 12.82
N ASP A 7 10.76 4.36 12.94
CA ASP A 7 9.79 5.04 13.83
C ASP A 7 8.36 4.78 13.37
N ARG A 8 8.13 4.79 12.05
CA ARG A 8 6.81 4.50 11.48
C ARG A 8 6.40 3.06 11.76
N LEU A 9 7.28 2.09 11.57
CA LEU A 9 7.02 0.68 11.90
C LEU A 9 6.57 0.54 13.35
N VAL A 10 7.36 1.06 14.30
CA VAL A 10 7.04 1.00 15.73
C VAL A 10 5.72 1.71 16.07
N THR A 11 5.46 2.85 15.43
CA THR A 11 4.22 3.61 15.65
C THR A 11 3.00 2.85 15.15
N GLU A 12 3.10 2.24 13.96
CA GLU A 12 2.02 1.43 13.39
C GLU A 12 1.77 0.16 14.20
N ASP A 13 2.82 -0.55 14.63
CA ASP A 13 2.69 -1.75 15.48
C ASP A 13 1.92 -1.41 16.77
N ARG A 14 2.30 -0.32 17.45
CA ARG A 14 1.60 0.13 18.66
C ARG A 14 0.16 0.53 18.40
N ALA A 15 -0.13 1.16 17.24
CA ALA A 15 -1.48 1.57 16.88
C ALA A 15 -2.37 0.37 16.57
N GLU A 16 -1.82 -0.68 15.95
CA GLU A 16 -2.52 -1.96 15.73
C GLU A 16 -2.83 -2.65 17.07
N ASP A 17 -1.85 -2.73 17.97
CA ASP A 17 -2.01 -3.38 19.29
C ASP A 17 -3.18 -2.78 20.11
N VAL A 18 -3.46 -1.49 19.94
CA VAL A 18 -4.57 -0.79 20.63
C VAL A 18 -5.81 -0.61 19.75
N GLY A 19 -5.83 -1.19 18.54
CA GLY A 19 -6.97 -1.17 17.62
C GLY A 19 -7.24 0.19 16.95
N LEU A 20 -6.27 1.10 16.93
CA LEU A 20 -6.36 2.40 16.25
C LEU A 20 -5.94 2.35 14.78
N LEU A 21 -5.32 1.24 14.34
CA LEU A 21 -4.92 1.00 12.96
C LEU A 21 -5.33 -0.42 12.55
N ASP A 22 -5.99 -0.55 11.40
CA ASP A 22 -6.25 -1.84 10.79
C ASP A 22 -5.00 -2.32 10.02
N PRO A 23 -4.67 -3.63 10.04
CA PRO A 23 -3.53 -4.16 9.29
C PRO A 23 -3.55 -3.85 7.79
N ASP A 24 -4.72 -3.79 7.17
CA ASP A 24 -4.85 -3.45 5.75
C ASP A 24 -4.56 -1.96 5.47
N ASP A 25 -4.54 -1.10 6.50
CA ASP A 25 -4.34 0.35 6.39
C ASP A 25 -2.89 0.80 6.66
N ARG A 26 -1.99 -0.11 7.02
CA ARG A 26 -0.57 0.19 7.27
C ARG A 26 0.12 0.81 6.06
N LEU A 27 0.99 1.79 6.30
CA LEU A 27 1.85 2.38 5.28
C LEU A 27 3.19 1.66 5.17
N THR A 28 3.54 0.87 6.18
CA THR A 28 4.73 0.03 6.23
C THR A 28 4.36 -1.45 6.33
N CYS A 29 5.32 -2.30 6.01
CA CYS A 29 5.20 -3.74 6.12
C CYS A 29 6.15 -4.24 7.21
N HIS A 30 5.60 -4.69 8.33
CA HIS A 30 6.39 -5.27 9.43
C HIS A 30 7.12 -6.55 9.01
N VAL A 31 6.57 -7.33 8.07
CA VAL A 31 7.19 -8.58 7.59
C VAL A 31 8.54 -8.32 6.89
N HIS A 32 8.63 -7.25 6.09
CA HIS A 32 9.84 -6.94 5.31
C HIS A 32 10.64 -5.75 5.85
N GLY A 33 10.11 -5.00 6.81
CA GLY A 33 10.70 -3.77 7.32
C GLY A 33 10.85 -2.70 6.23
N ARG A 34 9.81 -2.50 5.40
CA ARG A 34 9.80 -1.58 4.24
C ARG A 34 8.51 -0.78 4.17
N TRP A 35 8.48 0.26 3.35
CA TRP A 35 7.23 0.90 2.96
C TRP A 35 6.36 -0.08 2.15
N ILE A 36 5.05 -0.08 2.36
CA ILE A 36 4.15 -1.07 1.74
C ILE A 36 4.22 -1.03 0.21
N HIS A 37 4.37 0.15 -0.40
CA HIS A 37 4.53 0.29 -1.86
C HIS A 37 5.79 -0.39 -2.41
N GLN A 38 6.82 -0.62 -1.58
CA GLN A 38 8.06 -1.28 -1.98
C GLN A 38 8.00 -2.82 -1.84
N CYS A 39 7.02 -3.35 -1.12
CA CYS A 39 6.89 -4.80 -0.91
C CYS A 39 5.60 -5.40 -1.46
N VAL A 40 4.61 -4.59 -1.84
CA VAL A 40 3.26 -5.05 -2.22
C VAL A 40 3.25 -6.08 -3.36
N SER A 41 4.24 -6.07 -4.25
CA SER A 41 4.39 -7.07 -5.32
C SER A 41 4.84 -8.46 -4.81
N SER A 42 5.30 -8.56 -3.57
CA SER A 42 5.75 -9.83 -2.95
C SER A 42 4.61 -10.85 -2.89
N PRO A 43 4.87 -12.13 -3.21
CA PRO A 43 3.89 -13.19 -3.06
C PRO A 43 3.42 -13.41 -1.61
N LEU A 44 4.19 -12.97 -0.62
CA LEU A 44 3.81 -13.05 0.80
C LEU A 44 2.56 -12.22 1.13
N HIS A 45 2.21 -11.24 0.29
CA HIS A 45 1.04 -10.38 0.46
C HIS A 45 -0.15 -10.83 -0.38
N ILE A 46 -0.19 -12.10 -0.80
CA ILE A 46 -1.35 -12.65 -1.50
C ILE A 46 -2.19 -13.42 -0.50
N ASN A 47 -3.47 -13.05 -0.39
CA ASN A 47 -4.43 -13.76 0.44
C ASN A 47 -5.73 -14.01 -0.33
N GLN A 48 -5.99 -15.28 -0.64
CA GLN A 48 -7.14 -15.71 -1.41
C GLN A 48 -8.45 -15.54 -0.64
N ILE A 49 -8.41 -15.65 0.69
CA ILE A 49 -9.57 -15.57 1.57
C ILE A 49 -10.04 -14.12 1.71
N THR A 50 -9.15 -13.22 2.11
CA THR A 50 -9.47 -11.78 2.25
C THR A 50 -9.53 -11.07 0.89
N ARG A 51 -9.12 -11.75 -0.18
CA ARG A 51 -8.99 -11.23 -1.55
C ARG A 51 -7.90 -10.16 -1.70
N HIS A 52 -6.98 -10.08 -0.75
CA HIS A 52 -5.82 -9.21 -0.84
C HIS A 52 -4.93 -9.68 -2.01
N ARG A 53 -4.79 -8.84 -3.04
CA ARG A 53 -4.10 -9.15 -4.31
C ARG A 53 -4.60 -10.41 -5.03
N TRP A 54 -5.88 -10.77 -4.90
CA TRP A 54 -6.42 -11.99 -5.51
C TRP A 54 -7.62 -11.74 -6.42
N CYS A 55 -7.56 -12.27 -7.65
CA CYS A 55 -8.70 -12.35 -8.54
C CYS A 55 -9.51 -13.62 -8.23
N ARG A 56 -10.74 -13.44 -7.75
CA ARG A 56 -11.65 -14.56 -7.45
C ARG A 56 -12.09 -15.29 -8.72
N ASP A 57 -12.46 -14.55 -9.76
CA ASP A 57 -13.03 -15.12 -10.98
C ASP A 57 -12.02 -15.98 -11.75
N CYS A 58 -10.77 -15.54 -11.80
CA CYS A 58 -9.70 -16.26 -12.49
C CYS A 58 -8.85 -17.15 -11.58
N SER A 59 -9.12 -17.15 -10.26
CA SER A 59 -8.35 -17.86 -9.24
C SER A 59 -6.84 -17.67 -9.40
N THR A 60 -6.41 -16.40 -9.46
CA THR A 60 -5.01 -16.05 -9.67
C THR A 60 -4.65 -14.73 -8.99
N GLU A 61 -3.36 -14.52 -8.76
CA GLU A 61 -2.83 -13.28 -8.19
C GLU A 61 -3.03 -12.09 -9.13
N LEU A 62 -3.20 -10.91 -8.54
CA LEU A 62 -3.21 -9.66 -9.30
C LEU A 62 -1.76 -9.23 -9.59
N GLY A 63 -1.52 -8.83 -10.83
CA GLY A 63 -0.33 -8.07 -11.17
C GLY A 63 -0.38 -6.72 -10.49
N VAL A 64 0.76 -6.24 -10.02
CA VAL A 64 0.90 -4.93 -9.37
C VAL A 64 1.83 -4.06 -10.20
N VAL A 65 1.44 -2.81 -10.39
CA VAL A 65 2.27 -1.76 -10.98
C VAL A 65 2.32 -0.62 -9.98
N VAL A 66 3.54 -0.20 -9.62
CA VAL A 66 3.81 0.94 -8.76
C VAL A 66 4.55 1.96 -9.59
N ASP A 67 3.96 3.13 -9.76
CA ASP A 67 4.62 4.29 -10.35
C ASP A 67 4.97 5.28 -9.25
N GLU A 68 6.23 5.28 -8.84
CA GLU A 68 6.72 6.16 -7.78
C GLU A 68 6.83 7.63 -8.24
N LEU A 69 6.91 7.89 -9.54
CA LEU A 69 7.00 9.24 -10.09
C LEU A 69 5.63 9.91 -10.08
N SER A 70 4.60 9.26 -10.64
CA SER A 70 3.21 9.77 -10.60
C SER A 70 2.51 9.50 -9.27
N ARG A 71 3.13 8.70 -8.40
CA ARG A 71 2.62 8.28 -7.08
C ARG A 71 1.32 7.49 -7.18
N ASP A 72 1.21 6.68 -8.23
CA ASP A 72 0.05 5.86 -8.49
C ASP A 72 0.35 4.36 -8.39
N VAL A 73 -0.69 3.60 -8.09
CA VAL A 73 -0.63 2.15 -7.94
C VAL A 73 -1.85 1.54 -8.60
N ALA A 74 -1.60 0.55 -9.46
CA ALA A 74 -2.64 -0.21 -10.12
C ALA A 74 -2.47 -1.70 -9.83
N MET A 75 -3.60 -2.39 -9.68
CA MET A 75 -3.65 -3.84 -9.54
C MET A 75 -4.70 -4.42 -10.45
N MET A 76 -4.31 -5.41 -11.25
CA MET A 76 -5.22 -6.01 -12.23
C MET A 76 -4.91 -7.49 -12.44
N CYS A 77 -5.94 -8.25 -12.75
CA CYS A 77 -5.79 -9.64 -13.18
C CYS A 77 -5.24 -9.67 -14.60
N ARG A 78 -4.14 -10.39 -14.83
CA ARG A 78 -3.54 -10.54 -16.16
C ARG A 78 -4.37 -11.40 -17.14
N ARG A 79 -5.45 -12.03 -16.66
CA ARG A 79 -6.36 -12.85 -17.47
C ARG A 79 -7.60 -12.09 -17.90
N CYS A 80 -8.34 -11.52 -16.96
CA CYS A 80 -9.62 -10.85 -17.24
C CYS A 80 -9.56 -9.32 -17.21
N GLY A 81 -8.43 -8.71 -16.84
CA GLY A 81 -8.30 -7.26 -16.64
C GLY A 81 -8.97 -6.72 -15.37
N GLY A 82 -9.83 -7.52 -14.72
CA GLY A 82 -10.53 -7.16 -13.48
C GLY A 82 -9.74 -7.47 -12.20
N GLY A 83 -10.44 -8.01 -11.20
CA GLY A 83 -9.83 -8.36 -9.91
C GLY A 83 -9.99 -7.32 -8.80
N GLY A 84 -10.88 -6.33 -9.01
CA GLY A 84 -11.27 -5.39 -7.97
C GLY A 84 -11.92 -6.09 -6.77
N SER A 85 -11.59 -5.63 -5.57
CA SER A 85 -12.20 -6.03 -4.31
C SER A 85 -12.02 -4.92 -3.27
N ALA A 86 -12.78 -4.94 -2.19
CA ALA A 86 -12.58 -3.99 -1.09
C ALA A 86 -11.15 -4.05 -0.52
N ALA A 87 -10.58 -5.25 -0.37
CA ALA A 87 -9.20 -5.44 0.07
C ALA A 87 -8.19 -4.86 -0.93
N THR A 88 -8.40 -5.10 -2.24
CA THR A 88 -7.56 -4.52 -3.31
C THR A 88 -7.61 -2.98 -3.27
N SER A 89 -8.81 -2.40 -3.12
CA SER A 89 -8.98 -0.94 -3.05
C SER A 89 -8.31 -0.34 -1.82
N ARG A 90 -8.42 -0.98 -0.65
CA ARG A 90 -7.72 -0.55 0.58
C ARG A 90 -6.21 -0.61 0.41
N LEU A 91 -5.69 -1.70 -0.13
CA LEU A 91 -4.26 -1.85 -0.39
C LEU A 91 -3.74 -0.78 -1.37
N ILE A 92 -4.45 -0.50 -2.47
CA ILE A 92 -4.10 0.60 -3.39
C ILE A 92 -4.07 1.93 -2.64
N ALA A 93 -5.05 2.19 -1.78
CA ALA A 93 -5.09 3.41 -0.97
C ALA A 93 -3.91 3.50 0.01
N ALA A 94 -3.57 2.39 0.69
CA ALA A 94 -2.42 2.29 1.59
C ALA A 94 -1.10 2.53 0.85
N CYS A 95 -0.89 1.91 -0.32
CA CYS A 95 0.30 2.17 -1.13
C CYS A 95 0.40 3.62 -1.60
N ARG A 96 -0.71 4.24 -2.04
CA ARG A 96 -0.72 5.67 -2.41
C ARG A 96 -0.41 6.58 -1.21
N LYS A 97 -0.94 6.28 -0.02
CA LYS A 97 -0.61 7.01 1.22
C LYS A 97 0.87 6.84 1.59
N SER A 98 1.41 5.63 1.41
CA SER A 98 2.82 5.30 1.65
C SER A 98 3.76 6.10 0.73
N LEU A 99 3.46 6.16 -0.58
CA LEU A 99 4.20 6.99 -1.54
C LEU A 99 4.18 8.48 -1.16
N ARG A 100 3.03 8.99 -0.70
CA ARG A 100 2.91 10.37 -0.21
C ARG A 100 3.74 10.62 1.05
N ALA A 101 3.77 9.69 2.00
CA ALA A 101 4.56 9.81 3.22
C ALA A 101 6.05 9.97 2.91
N VAL A 102 6.60 9.12 2.04
CA VAL A 102 8.01 9.20 1.60
C VAL A 102 8.31 10.49 0.84
N ALA A 103 7.37 10.97 0.00
CA ALA A 103 7.58 12.21 -0.74
C ALA A 103 7.68 13.45 0.16
N VAL A 104 6.90 13.50 1.25
CA VAL A 104 6.97 14.57 2.26
C VAL A 104 8.32 14.53 2.99
N GLU A 105 8.79 13.34 3.34
CA GLU A 105 10.09 13.14 4.00
C GLU A 105 11.27 13.53 3.09
N ALA A 106 11.17 13.28 1.79
CA ALA A 106 12.21 13.61 0.81
C ALA A 106 12.23 15.10 0.39
N GLY A 107 11.37 15.95 0.98
CA GLY A 107 11.29 17.38 0.61
C GLY A 107 10.82 17.64 -0.83
N ARG A 108 10.18 16.66 -1.48
CA ARG A 108 9.72 16.74 -2.89
C ARG A 108 8.26 17.17 -3.04
N VAL A 109 7.69 17.83 -2.04
CA VAL A 109 6.35 18.39 -2.12
C VAL A 109 6.47 19.92 -2.15
N SER A 110 6.41 20.49 -3.37
CA SER A 110 6.05 21.91 -3.53
C SER A 110 4.55 22.07 -3.19
N PRO A 111 4.15 23.07 -2.40
CA PRO A 111 2.77 23.23 -1.93
C PRO A 111 1.77 23.74 -2.99
N LEU A 112 2.02 23.56 -4.28
CA LEU A 112 1.22 24.18 -5.34
C LEU A 112 0.34 23.16 -6.07
N THR A 113 -0.68 22.62 -5.39
CA THR A 113 -1.98 22.31 -6.02
C THR A 113 -3.07 22.14 -4.95
N ALA A 114 -3.47 23.25 -4.35
CA ALA A 114 -4.82 23.43 -3.83
C ALA A 114 -5.30 24.78 -4.37
N CYS A 115 -6.46 24.77 -5.03
CA CYS A 115 -7.12 25.87 -5.74
C CYS A 115 -6.67 26.14 -7.20
N ALA A 116 -7.35 25.47 -8.14
CA ALA A 116 -7.92 26.05 -9.35
C ALA A 116 -9.08 25.15 -9.83
#